data_AF-A0A3D9EBK5-F1
#
_entry.id   AF-A0A3D9EBK5-F1
#
_cell.length_a   1.000
_cell.length_b   1.000
_cell.length_c   1.000
_cell.angle_alpha   90.00
_cell.angle_beta   90.00
_cell.angle_gamma   90.00
#
_symmetry.space_group_name_H-M   'P 1'
#
loop_
_entity.id
_entity.type
_entity.pdbx_description
1 polymer ?
#
loop_
_entity_poly.entity_id
_entity_poly.type
_entity_poly.pdbx_seq_one_letter_code
_entity_poly.pdbx_strand_id
1 'polypeptide(L)'
;MVQSPQLDLFPLVEAAFRNCPDRPLANAELYRLVGAAAGLQDQEVHAKQPIGAAGQPRSPVTREIRWHQQTLKACGILERVPHERGVWQLTEKAKRGMHRAAPQVTLLGFSTSLGLALFGHSPQALQGLEERIDLVLTSPPYPLQQPRGYGNPKASEFTDFICRTIEPLLGNLASTGSLVLNLSNDIFLHRSPARSTYLERLVIALEDRLGLHLMDRLIWENRSKAPGPLQWASLSRQQLNVAWEPCYWFSPDPLRCKANNRRVLVPHSDRQARLIAAGGETRQTSYGRCDTGWSADRTTTA
;
A
#
# COMPACT_ATOMS: atom_id res chain seq x y z
N MET A 1 -23.99 -33.44 -4.39
CA MET A 1 -22.77 -33.04 -3.66
C MET A 1 -22.80 -31.54 -3.51
N VAL A 2 -23.23 -31.03 -2.35
CA VAL A 2 -23.19 -29.59 -2.07
C VAL A 2 -21.72 -29.24 -1.86
N GLN A 3 -21.14 -28.46 -2.78
CA GLN A 3 -19.83 -27.87 -2.58
C GLN A 3 -19.95 -26.91 -1.39
N SER A 4 -19.46 -27.32 -0.22
CA SER A 4 -19.28 -26.40 0.90
C SER A 4 -18.30 -25.32 0.46
N PRO A 5 -18.69 -24.03 0.47
CA PRO A 5 -17.71 -22.96 0.31
C PRO A 5 -16.62 -23.19 1.37
N GLN A 6 -15.36 -23.18 0.95
CA GLN A 6 -14.23 -23.30 1.86
C GLN A 6 -14.19 -22.02 2.72
N LEU A 7 -14.96 -22.04 3.81
CA LEU A 7 -15.01 -20.98 4.80
C LEU A 7 -13.64 -20.93 5.46
N ASP A 8 -12.92 -19.82 5.31
CA ASP A 8 -11.67 -19.63 6.06
C ASP A 8 -12.02 -19.37 7.53
N LEU A 9 -11.98 -20.44 8.34
CA LEU A 9 -12.31 -20.38 9.77
C LEU A 9 -11.17 -19.80 10.61
N PHE A 10 -9.97 -19.63 10.05
CA PHE A 10 -8.82 -19.10 10.79
C PHE A 10 -9.08 -17.72 11.44
N PRO A 11 -9.50 -16.67 10.71
CA PRO A 11 -9.76 -15.36 11.30
C PRO A 11 -10.88 -15.39 12.35
N LEU A 12 -11.85 -16.29 12.20
CA LEU A 12 -12.97 -16.44 13.15
C LEU A 12 -12.51 -17.09 14.46
N VAL A 13 -11.64 -18.10 14.37
CA VAL A 13 -11.03 -18.75 15.56
C VAL A 13 -10.16 -17.75 16.30
N GLU A 14 -9.36 -16.97 15.59
CA GLU A 14 -8.54 -15.91 16.20
C GLU A 14 -9.41 -14.83 16.88
N ALA A 15 -10.45 -14.35 16.19
CA ALA A 15 -11.39 -13.37 16.71
C ALA A 15 -12.11 -13.86 17.97
N ALA A 16 -12.49 -15.14 18.04
CA ALA A 16 -13.15 -15.71 19.22
C ALA A 16 -12.30 -15.55 20.49
N PHE A 17 -10.99 -15.80 20.42
CA PHE A 17 -10.08 -15.57 21.55
C PHE A 17 -9.82 -14.07 21.80
N ARG A 18 -9.65 -13.27 20.74
CA ARG A 18 -9.42 -11.82 20.87
C ARG A 18 -10.60 -11.06 21.49
N ASN A 19 -11.83 -11.47 21.21
CA ASN A 19 -13.04 -10.86 21.75
C ASN A 19 -13.30 -11.22 23.22
N CYS A 20 -12.54 -12.16 23.77
CA CYS A 20 -12.60 -12.60 25.16
C CYS A 20 -11.17 -12.59 25.78
N PRO A 21 -10.46 -11.45 25.79
CA PRO A 21 -9.02 -11.43 26.04
C PRO A 21 -8.64 -11.89 27.45
N ASP A 22 -9.50 -11.61 28.43
CA ASP A 22 -9.28 -11.96 29.84
C ASP A 22 -10.05 -13.22 30.28
N ARG A 23 -10.73 -13.89 29.34
CA ARG A 23 -11.57 -15.05 29.64
C ARG A 23 -11.09 -16.29 28.88
N PRO A 24 -10.73 -17.38 29.59
CA PRO A 24 -10.44 -18.65 28.93
C PRO A 24 -11.66 -19.21 28.21
N LEU A 25 -11.42 -19.87 27.07
CA LEU A 25 -12.45 -20.51 26.26
C LEU A 25 -12.29 -22.02 26.27
N ALA A 26 -13.37 -22.71 26.64
CA ALA A 26 -13.50 -24.15 26.44
C ALA A 26 -13.77 -24.47 24.96
N ASN A 27 -13.33 -25.64 24.50
CA ASN A 27 -13.54 -26.05 23.11
C ASN A 27 -15.02 -26.02 22.67
N ALA A 28 -15.95 -26.44 23.52
CA ALA A 28 -17.38 -26.42 23.21
C ALA A 28 -17.89 -24.99 22.98
N GLU A 29 -17.41 -24.05 23.79
CA GLU A 29 -17.73 -22.64 23.63
C GLU A 29 -17.08 -22.04 22.38
N LEU A 30 -15.83 -22.39 22.09
CA LEU A 30 -15.14 -21.99 20.87
C LEU A 30 -15.91 -22.43 19.61
N TYR A 31 -16.42 -23.66 19.57
CA TYR A 31 -17.20 -24.15 18.43
C TYR A 31 -18.48 -23.34 18.21
N ARG A 32 -19.18 -23.01 19.30
CA ARG A 32 -20.39 -22.20 19.25
C ARG A 32 -20.11 -20.77 18.77
N LEU A 33 -19.05 -20.14 19.28
CA LEU A 33 -18.67 -18.76 18.89
C LEU A 33 -18.26 -18.68 17.42
N VAL A 34 -17.42 -19.62 16.97
CA VAL A 34 -16.95 -19.66 15.58
C VAL A 34 -18.08 -20.07 14.64
N GLY A 35 -18.93 -21.03 15.03
CA GLY A 35 -20.10 -21.43 14.27
C GLY A 35 -21.08 -20.27 14.05
N ALA A 36 -21.42 -19.54 15.11
CA ALA A 36 -22.27 -18.36 15.03
C ALA A 36 -21.66 -17.27 14.13
N ALA A 37 -20.35 -17.01 14.26
CA ALA A 37 -19.65 -16.04 13.42
C ALA A 37 -19.55 -16.46 11.94
N ALA A 38 -19.54 -17.77 11.66
CA ALA A 38 -19.57 -18.34 10.33
C ALA A 38 -20.98 -18.46 9.74
N GLY A 39 -22.03 -18.06 10.49
CA GLY A 39 -23.43 -18.21 10.07
C GLY A 39 -23.94 -19.66 10.06
N LEU A 40 -23.24 -20.57 10.75
CA LEU A 40 -23.60 -21.98 10.84
C LEU A 40 -24.50 -22.25 12.05
N GLN A 41 -25.50 -23.10 11.87
CA GLN A 41 -26.30 -23.64 12.97
C GLN A 41 -25.51 -24.68 13.77
N ASP A 42 -25.85 -24.87 15.04
CA ASP A 42 -25.15 -25.82 15.93
C ASP A 42 -25.16 -27.25 15.39
N GLN A 43 -26.26 -27.65 14.73
CA GLN A 43 -26.38 -28.95 14.07
C GLN A 43 -25.38 -29.11 12.92
N GLU A 44 -25.09 -28.04 12.18
CA GLU A 44 -24.14 -28.03 11.05
C GLU A 44 -22.70 -28.08 11.55
N VAL A 45 -22.39 -27.35 12.63
CA VAL A 45 -21.08 -27.39 13.28
C VAL A 45 -20.77 -28.81 13.78
N HIS A 46 -21.77 -29.48 14.37
CA HIS A 46 -21.61 -30.81 14.94
C HIS A 46 -21.95 -31.97 13.99
N ALA A 47 -22.35 -31.69 12.75
CA ALA A 47 -22.66 -32.68 11.73
C ALA A 47 -21.48 -33.64 11.52
N LYS A 48 -21.71 -34.93 11.71
CA LYS A 48 -20.69 -35.97 11.58
C LYS A 48 -20.75 -36.60 10.20
N GLN A 49 -19.59 -36.74 9.58
CA GLN A 49 -19.43 -37.54 8.38
C GLN A 49 -18.29 -38.55 8.57
N PRO A 50 -18.29 -39.69 7.86
CA PRO A 50 -17.19 -40.64 7.90
C PRO A 50 -15.95 -40.01 7.27
N ILE A 51 -14.83 -39.99 8.00
CA ILE A 51 -13.56 -39.39 7.53
C ILE A 51 -12.42 -40.40 7.65
N GLY A 52 -11.64 -40.56 6.58
CA GLY A 52 -10.48 -41.45 6.49
C GLY A 52 -10.83 -42.90 6.15
N ALA A 53 -9.81 -43.74 5.93
CA ALA A 53 -9.98 -45.15 5.52
C ALA A 53 -10.75 -46.01 6.55
N ALA A 54 -10.74 -45.64 7.83
CA ALA A 54 -11.46 -46.31 8.90
C ALA A 54 -12.91 -45.81 9.10
N GLY A 55 -13.37 -44.83 8.31
CA GLY A 55 -14.77 -44.37 8.31
C GLY A 55 -15.28 -43.77 9.64
N GLN A 56 -14.39 -43.32 10.53
CA GLN A 56 -14.82 -42.84 11.85
C GLN A 56 -15.68 -41.57 11.73
N PRO A 57 -16.84 -41.50 12.40
CA PRO A 57 -17.73 -40.35 12.33
C PRO A 57 -17.11 -39.16 13.06
N ARG A 58 -16.74 -38.12 12.31
CA ARG A 58 -16.13 -36.89 12.84
C ARG A 58 -16.81 -35.68 12.19
N SER A 59 -16.91 -34.57 12.92
CA SER A 59 -17.32 -33.29 12.33
C SER A 59 -16.11 -32.63 11.65
N PRO A 60 -16.19 -32.29 10.35
CA PRO A 60 -15.13 -31.56 9.65
C PRO A 60 -14.89 -30.18 10.24
N VAL A 61 -15.97 -29.45 10.53
CA VAL A 61 -15.94 -28.08 11.04
C VAL A 61 -15.24 -28.01 12.40
N THR A 62 -15.62 -28.86 13.36
CA THR A 62 -14.93 -28.90 14.66
C THR A 62 -13.48 -29.37 14.58
N ARG A 63 -13.13 -30.15 13.54
CA ARG A 63 -11.74 -30.55 13.28
C ARG A 63 -10.92 -29.40 12.74
N GLU A 64 -11.46 -28.64 11.79
CA GLU A 64 -10.85 -27.44 11.21
C GLU A 64 -10.64 -26.35 12.25
N ILE A 65 -11.66 -26.05 13.07
CA ILE A 65 -11.55 -25.13 14.21
C ILE A 65 -10.42 -25.54 15.15
N ARG A 66 -10.32 -26.83 15.50
CA ARG A 66 -9.21 -27.33 16.33
C ARG A 66 -7.85 -27.25 15.64
N TRP A 67 -7.81 -27.38 14.31
CA TRP A 67 -6.57 -27.28 13.55
C TRP A 67 -6.03 -25.85 13.56
N HIS A 68 -6.91 -24.86 13.38
CA HIS A 68 -6.56 -23.45 13.56
C HIS A 68 -6.20 -23.12 15.02
N GLN A 69 -6.93 -23.66 16.00
CA GLN A 69 -6.55 -23.54 17.41
C GLN A 69 -5.14 -24.11 17.68
N GLN A 70 -4.78 -25.23 17.06
CA GLN A 70 -3.44 -25.82 17.16
C GLN A 70 -2.37 -24.94 16.49
N THR A 71 -2.71 -24.29 15.39
CA THR A 71 -1.85 -23.32 14.70
C THR A 71 -1.54 -22.13 15.62
N LEU A 72 -2.57 -21.56 16.27
CA LEU A 72 -2.39 -20.46 17.23
C LEU A 72 -1.53 -20.85 18.44
N LYS A 73 -1.62 -22.11 18.92
CA LYS A 73 -0.72 -22.63 19.96
C LYS A 73 0.72 -22.72 19.48
N ALA A 74 0.95 -23.23 18.26
CA ALA A 74 2.28 -23.33 17.68
C ALA A 74 2.93 -21.95 17.49
N CYS A 75 2.12 -20.92 17.22
CA CYS A 75 2.56 -19.53 17.15
C CYS A 75 2.80 -18.86 18.52
N GLY A 76 2.54 -19.54 19.64
CA GLY A 76 2.66 -18.95 20.99
C GLY A 76 1.59 -17.90 21.31
N ILE A 77 0.47 -17.90 20.56
CA ILE A 77 -0.65 -16.98 20.76
C ILE A 77 -1.58 -17.49 21.87
N LEU A 78 -1.76 -18.81 21.95
CA LEU A 78 -2.58 -19.47 22.96
C LEU A 78 -1.73 -20.28 23.93
N GLU A 79 -2.12 -20.25 25.19
CA GLU A 79 -1.62 -21.13 26.24
C GLU A 79 -2.76 -21.92 26.88
N ARG A 80 -2.39 -23.06 27.48
CA ARG A 80 -3.33 -23.91 28.20
C ARG A 80 -3.54 -23.35 29.61
N VAL A 81 -4.79 -23.29 30.06
CA VAL A 81 -5.09 -22.99 31.46
C VAL A 81 -4.63 -24.17 32.35
N PRO A 82 -3.82 -23.92 33.40
CA PRO A 82 -3.42 -24.95 34.33
C PRO A 82 -4.64 -25.69 34.92
N HIS A 83 -4.53 -27.01 35.08
CA HIS A 83 -5.56 -27.86 35.68
C HIS A 83 -6.91 -27.97 34.93
N GLU A 84 -7.09 -27.26 33.81
CA GLU A 84 -8.27 -27.40 32.95
C GLU A 84 -7.96 -28.16 31.65
N ARG A 85 -8.86 -29.06 31.25
CA ARG A 85 -8.69 -29.87 30.02
C ARG A 85 -9.50 -29.27 28.89
N GLY A 86 -8.83 -28.90 27.80
CA GLY A 86 -9.51 -28.36 26.61
C GLY A 86 -9.97 -26.91 26.75
N VAL A 87 -9.39 -26.20 27.71
CA VAL A 87 -9.59 -24.76 27.94
C VAL A 87 -8.29 -24.03 27.61
N TRP A 88 -8.41 -22.97 26.83
CA TRP A 88 -7.29 -22.21 26.28
C TRP A 88 -7.53 -20.72 26.46
N GLN A 89 -6.45 -19.97 26.63
CA GLN A 89 -6.48 -18.52 26.78
C GLN A 89 -5.38 -17.87 25.94
N LEU A 90 -5.50 -16.57 25.69
CA LEU A 90 -4.41 -15.81 25.06
C LEU A 90 -3.21 -15.72 26.00
N THR A 91 -2.01 -15.85 25.46
CA THR A 91 -0.78 -15.54 26.21
C THR A 91 -0.73 -14.05 26.55
N GLU A 92 -0.07 -13.66 27.63
CA GLU A 92 0.13 -12.25 27.99
C GLU A 92 0.76 -11.43 26.85
N LYS A 93 1.66 -12.04 26.07
CA LYS A 93 2.25 -11.43 24.87
C LYS A 93 1.22 -11.24 23.75
N ALA A 94 0.31 -12.19 23.56
CA ALA A 94 -0.76 -12.10 22.56
C ALA A 94 -1.89 -11.15 22.98
N LYS A 95 -2.20 -11.05 24.28
CA LYS A 95 -3.08 -10.01 24.84
C LYS A 95 -2.52 -8.61 24.56
N ARG A 96 -1.18 -8.48 24.57
CA ARG A 96 -0.43 -7.25 24.20
C ARG A 96 -0.15 -7.12 22.71
N GLY A 97 -0.44 -8.14 21.90
CA GLY A 97 -0.07 -8.21 20.49
C GLY A 97 -0.72 -7.06 19.72
N MET A 98 0.11 -6.25 19.04
CA MET A 98 -0.23 -5.03 18.29
C MET A 98 -1.72 -4.91 17.96
N HIS A 99 -2.46 -4.35 18.90
CA HIS A 99 -3.77 -3.79 18.63
C HIS A 99 -3.59 -2.78 17.51
N ARG A 100 -4.54 -2.66 16.57
CA ARG A 100 -4.69 -1.37 15.88
C ARG A 100 -4.72 -0.35 17.01
N ALA A 101 -3.79 0.60 17.03
CA ALA A 101 -3.82 1.64 18.03
C ALA A 101 -5.24 2.22 18.00
N ALA A 102 -5.90 2.32 19.15
CA ALA A 102 -7.22 2.93 19.20
C ALA A 102 -7.13 4.28 18.46
N PRO A 103 -8.17 4.73 17.73
CA PRO A 103 -8.05 5.87 16.82
C PRO A 103 -7.46 7.16 17.42
N GLN A 104 -7.43 7.28 18.76
CA GLN A 104 -6.92 8.43 19.51
C GLN A 104 -5.60 8.16 20.25
N VAL A 105 -4.98 6.99 20.05
CA VAL A 105 -3.73 6.61 20.70
C VAL A 105 -2.63 6.58 19.65
N THR A 106 -1.59 7.38 19.88
CA THR A 106 -0.34 7.34 19.11
C THR A 106 0.73 6.72 20.00
N LEU A 107 1.26 5.58 19.59
CA LEU A 107 2.32 4.89 20.31
C LEU A 107 3.67 5.25 19.69
N LEU A 108 4.69 5.41 20.53
CA LEU A 108 6.07 5.44 20.06
C LEU A 108 6.50 4.01 19.72
N GLY A 109 6.70 3.72 18.44
CA GLY A 109 7.20 2.44 17.96
C GLY A 109 8.68 2.24 18.29
N PHE A 110 9.52 3.20 17.89
CA PHE A 110 10.93 3.26 18.29
C PHE A 110 11.50 4.68 18.21
N SER A 111 12.60 4.91 18.92
CA SER A 111 13.34 6.17 18.95
C SER A 111 14.83 5.92 18.70
N THR A 112 15.45 6.78 17.90
CA THR A 112 16.89 6.77 17.61
C THR A 112 17.41 8.21 17.66
N SER A 113 18.74 8.38 17.59
CA SER A 113 19.34 9.70 17.43
C SER A 113 18.95 10.42 16.12
N LEU A 114 18.44 9.67 15.13
CA LEU A 114 18.03 10.21 13.83
C LEU A 114 16.52 10.51 13.73
N GLY A 115 15.72 10.10 14.72
CA GLY A 115 14.28 10.36 14.72
C GLY A 115 13.45 9.28 15.41
N LEU A 116 12.14 9.45 15.26
CA LEU A 116 11.09 8.68 15.93
C LEU A 116 10.20 7.97 14.89
N ALA A 117 9.74 6.77 15.23
CA ALA A 117 8.68 6.10 14.50
C ALA A 117 7.43 6.05 15.36
N LEU A 118 6.33 6.61 14.85
CA LEU A 118 5.03 6.64 15.50
C LEU A 118 4.11 5.57 14.91
N PHE A 119 3.35 4.90 15.77
CA PHE A 119 2.34 3.93 15.40
C PHE A 119 0.97 4.43 15.85
N GLY A 120 0.13 4.79 14.89
CA GLY A 120 -1.19 5.37 15.12
C GLY A 120 -1.97 5.49 13.82
N HIS A 121 -3.22 5.93 13.92
CA HIS A 121 -4.03 6.23 12.74
C HIS A 121 -3.58 7.58 12.15
N SER A 122 -3.20 7.62 10.87
CA SER A 122 -2.39 8.72 10.31
C SER A 122 -2.97 10.13 10.53
N PRO A 123 -4.24 10.46 10.21
CA PRO A 123 -4.77 11.80 10.52
C PRO A 123 -4.61 12.24 11.98
N GLN A 124 -4.84 11.35 12.95
CA GLN A 124 -4.78 11.67 14.38
C GLN A 124 -3.35 11.66 14.92
N ALA A 125 -2.52 10.74 14.43
CA ALA A 125 -1.12 10.68 14.83
C ALA A 125 -0.34 11.92 14.39
N LEU A 126 -0.80 12.59 13.33
CA LEU A 126 -0.17 13.76 12.76
C LEU A 126 -0.74 15.09 13.29
N GLN A 127 -1.95 15.10 13.86
CA GLN A 127 -2.58 16.31 14.39
C GLN A 127 -1.84 16.97 15.57
N GLY A 128 -1.09 16.18 16.34
CA GLY A 128 -0.32 16.67 17.50
C GLY A 128 1.14 16.98 17.20
N LEU A 129 1.57 16.90 15.93
CA LEU A 129 2.91 17.33 15.55
C LEU A 129 2.93 18.85 15.58
N GLU A 130 3.93 19.46 16.22
CA GLU A 130 4.10 20.93 16.30
C GLU A 130 5.41 21.36 15.63
N GLU A 131 6.25 20.40 15.30
CA GLU A 131 7.57 20.61 14.72
C GLU A 131 7.47 21.04 13.27
N ARG A 132 8.37 21.95 12.89
CA ARG A 132 8.54 22.36 11.50
C ARG A 132 8.83 21.16 10.61
N ILE A 133 8.05 21.03 9.54
CA ILE A 133 8.20 19.99 8.52
C ILE A 133 8.88 20.61 7.29
N ASP A 134 10.04 20.09 6.90
CA ASP A 134 10.70 20.49 5.63
C ASP A 134 10.30 19.59 4.45
N LEU A 135 9.95 18.33 4.70
CA LEU A 135 9.58 17.37 3.66
C LEU A 135 8.53 16.38 4.18
N VAL A 136 7.43 16.27 3.44
CA VAL A 136 6.50 15.14 3.54
C VAL A 136 6.74 14.25 2.32
N LEU A 137 7.26 13.05 2.52
CA LEU A 137 7.47 12.07 1.46
C LEU A 137 6.67 10.81 1.79
N THR A 138 5.72 10.44 0.95
CA THR A 138 4.86 9.28 1.24
C THR A 138 4.37 8.57 -0.02
N SER A 139 4.10 7.28 0.14
CA SER A 139 3.47 6.41 -0.85
C SER A 139 2.18 5.86 -0.21
N PRO A 140 1.05 6.58 -0.31
CA PRO A 140 -0.18 6.19 0.35
C PRO A 140 -0.73 4.85 -0.18
N PRO A 141 -1.58 4.14 0.59
CA PRO A 141 -2.16 2.88 0.14
C PRO A 141 -2.98 3.08 -1.14
N TYR A 142 -2.58 2.40 -2.22
CA TYR A 142 -3.19 2.58 -3.53
C TYR A 142 -4.66 2.14 -3.59
N PRO A 143 -5.50 2.79 -4.42
CA PRO A 143 -6.93 2.45 -4.54
C PRO A 143 -7.14 1.18 -5.37
N LEU A 144 -6.60 0.06 -4.88
CA LEU A 144 -6.70 -1.24 -5.54
C LEU A 144 -8.13 -1.78 -5.43
N GLN A 145 -8.62 -2.37 -6.53
CA GLN A 145 -9.94 -3.01 -6.59
C GLN A 145 -10.06 -4.22 -5.64
N GLN A 146 -8.96 -4.96 -5.44
CA GLN A 146 -8.87 -6.00 -4.43
C GLN A 146 -8.16 -5.42 -3.19
N PRO A 147 -8.88 -5.24 -2.07
CA PRO A 147 -8.30 -4.66 -0.87
C PRO A 147 -7.25 -5.59 -0.28
N ARG A 148 -6.11 -5.02 0.13
CA ARG A 148 -5.15 -5.70 1.00
C ARG A 148 -5.68 -5.68 2.44
N GLY A 149 -5.10 -6.48 3.34
CA GLY A 149 -5.57 -6.65 4.74
C GLY A 149 -5.66 -5.38 5.61
N TYR A 150 -5.12 -4.25 5.12
CA TYR A 150 -5.18 -2.95 5.79
C TYR A 150 -6.43 -2.12 5.39
N GLY A 151 -7.17 -2.54 4.35
CA GLY A 151 -8.26 -1.78 3.71
C GLY A 151 -7.69 -0.69 2.78
N ASN A 152 -8.32 -0.49 1.60
CA ASN A 152 -7.93 0.56 0.66
C ASN A 152 -9.13 1.47 0.35
N PRO A 153 -8.94 2.80 0.27
CA PRO A 153 -9.96 3.69 -0.24
C PRO A 153 -10.30 3.36 -1.70
N LYS A 154 -11.57 3.54 -2.11
CA LYS A 154 -11.92 3.45 -3.53
C LYS A 154 -11.28 4.60 -4.30
N ALA A 155 -11.08 4.42 -5.61
CA ALA A 155 -10.53 5.48 -6.46
C ALA A 155 -11.35 6.78 -6.40
N SER A 156 -12.67 6.69 -6.20
CA SER A 156 -13.56 7.85 -6.03
C SER A 156 -13.38 8.58 -4.70
N GLU A 157 -12.91 7.88 -3.66
CA GLU A 157 -12.72 8.41 -2.30
C GLU A 157 -11.26 8.80 -2.03
N PHE A 158 -10.35 8.39 -2.93
CA PHE A 158 -8.91 8.52 -2.75
C PHE A 158 -8.48 9.97 -2.58
N THR A 159 -8.99 10.87 -3.42
CA THR A 159 -8.68 12.31 -3.32
C THR A 159 -9.01 12.87 -1.95
N ASP A 160 -10.20 12.58 -1.43
CA ASP A 160 -10.64 13.08 -0.13
C ASP A 160 -9.86 12.42 1.02
N PHE A 161 -9.53 11.13 0.88
CA PHE A 161 -8.67 10.44 1.83
C PHE A 161 -7.29 11.11 1.93
N ILE A 162 -6.65 11.42 0.80
CA ILE A 162 -5.35 12.08 0.78
C ILE A 162 -5.45 13.49 1.36
N CYS A 163 -6.42 14.30 0.92
CA CYS A 163 -6.58 15.67 1.40
C CYS A 163 -6.75 15.70 2.93
N ARG A 164 -7.67 14.88 3.46
CA ARG A 164 -7.89 14.78 4.93
C ARG A 164 -6.67 14.30 5.71
N THR A 165 -5.81 13.50 5.08
CA THR A 165 -4.60 12.97 5.73
C THR A 165 -3.48 14.01 5.77
N ILE A 166 -3.35 14.82 4.71
CA ILE A 166 -2.25 15.78 4.55
C ILE A 166 -2.57 17.13 5.17
N GLU A 167 -3.83 17.56 5.13
CA GLU A 167 -4.28 18.86 5.64
C GLU A 167 -3.74 19.20 7.04
N PRO A 168 -3.74 18.28 8.04
CA PRO A 168 -3.17 18.58 9.36
C PRO A 168 -1.67 18.91 9.34
N LEU A 169 -0.91 18.40 8.36
CA LEU A 169 0.52 18.64 8.25
C LEU A 169 0.85 20.02 7.68
N LEU A 170 -0.08 20.63 6.94
CA LEU A 170 0.20 21.86 6.19
C LEU A 170 0.44 23.05 7.09
N GLY A 171 -0.17 23.09 8.28
CA GLY A 171 0.09 24.12 9.28
C GLY A 171 1.56 24.20 9.70
N ASN A 172 2.26 23.06 9.69
CA ASN A 172 3.67 22.97 10.10
C ASN A 172 4.62 22.79 8.91
N LEU A 173 4.11 22.62 7.70
CA LEU A 173 4.91 22.55 6.50
C LEU A 173 5.56 23.92 6.26
N ALA A 174 6.89 23.96 6.30
CA ALA A 174 7.63 25.17 6.07
C ALA A 174 7.27 25.79 4.72
N SER A 175 7.30 27.12 4.59
CA SER A 175 7.10 27.79 3.30
C SER A 175 8.12 27.33 2.24
N THR A 176 9.30 26.89 2.67
CA THR A 176 10.33 26.32 1.79
C THR A 176 10.18 24.80 1.57
N GLY A 177 9.16 24.20 2.16
CA GLY A 177 8.99 22.76 2.26
C GLY A 177 8.51 22.11 0.97
N SER A 178 8.42 20.78 1.00
CA SER A 178 7.93 19.98 -0.12
C SER A 178 7.00 18.87 0.35
N LEU A 179 5.99 18.59 -0.46
CA LEU A 179 5.17 17.39 -0.37
C LEU A 179 5.45 16.53 -1.62
N VAL A 180 5.81 15.27 -1.43
CA VAL A 180 6.05 14.33 -2.52
C VAL A 180 5.20 13.08 -2.32
N LEU A 181 4.37 12.79 -3.32
CA LEU A 181 3.44 11.67 -3.33
C LEU A 181 3.82 10.68 -4.43
N ASN A 182 4.27 9.49 -4.04
CA ASN A 182 4.42 8.37 -4.97
C ASN A 182 3.08 7.65 -5.15
N LEU A 183 2.58 7.58 -6.38
CA LEU A 183 1.25 7.05 -6.69
C LEU A 183 1.31 6.04 -7.82
N SER A 184 0.32 5.15 -7.91
CA SER A 184 0.32 4.12 -8.95
C SER A 184 -0.37 4.60 -10.23
N ASN A 185 0.34 4.54 -11.37
CA ASN A 185 -0.29 4.69 -12.69
C ASN A 185 -1.02 3.40 -13.16
N ASP A 186 -1.02 2.35 -12.33
CA ASP A 186 -1.52 1.01 -12.66
C ASP A 186 -2.96 0.78 -12.14
N ILE A 187 -3.77 1.83 -12.06
CA ILE A 187 -5.16 1.76 -11.57
C ILE A 187 -6.13 1.85 -12.74
N PHE A 188 -6.83 0.75 -13.00
CA PHE A 188 -7.80 0.62 -14.09
C PHE A 188 -9.24 0.72 -13.59
N LEU A 189 -10.12 1.19 -14.48
CA LEU A 189 -11.56 1.12 -14.27
C LEU A 189 -12.01 -0.35 -14.26
N HIS A 190 -13.08 -0.62 -13.52
CA HIS A 190 -13.57 -2.00 -13.34
C HIS A 190 -13.87 -2.66 -14.69
N ARG A 191 -13.22 -3.81 -14.94
CA ARG A 191 -13.36 -4.60 -16.19
C ARG A 191 -13.13 -3.80 -17.46
N SER A 192 -12.26 -2.79 -17.43
CA SER A 192 -11.99 -1.93 -18.57
C SER A 192 -10.48 -1.70 -18.74
N PRO A 193 -9.97 -1.61 -20.00
CA PRO A 193 -8.61 -1.18 -20.27
C PRO A 193 -8.39 0.33 -20.07
N ALA A 194 -9.44 1.09 -19.71
CA ALA A 194 -9.32 2.49 -19.35
C ALA A 194 -8.71 2.67 -17.95
N ARG A 195 -7.82 3.66 -17.79
CA ARG A 195 -7.25 4.03 -16.49
C ARG A 195 -8.19 4.94 -15.71
N SER A 196 -8.10 4.87 -14.39
CA SER A 196 -8.77 5.81 -13.50
C SER A 196 -8.10 7.18 -13.56
N THR A 197 -8.90 8.24 -13.64
CA THR A 197 -8.41 9.64 -13.63
C THR A 197 -8.18 10.20 -12.23
N TYR A 198 -7.96 9.32 -11.25
CA TYR A 198 -7.81 9.71 -9.85
C TYR A 198 -6.55 10.54 -9.60
N LEU A 199 -5.50 10.35 -10.40
CA LEU A 199 -4.26 11.12 -10.31
C LEU A 199 -4.51 12.59 -10.67
N GLU A 200 -5.18 12.84 -11.80
CA GLU A 200 -5.51 14.18 -12.27
C GLU A 200 -6.43 14.88 -11.29
N ARG A 201 -7.46 14.16 -10.79
CA ARG A 201 -8.38 14.68 -9.76
C ARG A 201 -7.66 15.02 -8.47
N LEU A 202 -6.68 14.20 -8.06
CA LEU A 202 -5.89 14.47 -6.86
C LEU A 202 -5.02 15.70 -7.04
N VAL A 203 -4.30 15.82 -8.16
CA VAL A 203 -3.45 16.99 -8.43
C VAL A 203 -4.26 18.27 -8.33
N ILE A 204 -5.38 18.35 -9.05
CA ILE A 204 -6.28 19.52 -9.03
C ILE A 204 -6.77 19.80 -7.61
N ALA A 205 -7.17 18.76 -6.86
CA ALA A 205 -7.65 18.94 -5.50
C ALA A 205 -6.57 19.44 -4.52
N LEU A 206 -5.30 19.04 -4.67
CA LEU A 206 -4.22 19.55 -3.83
C LEU A 206 -3.94 21.03 -4.10
N GLU A 207 -4.11 21.49 -5.34
CA GLU A 207 -4.02 22.92 -5.69
C GLU A 207 -5.24 23.68 -5.15
N ASP A 208 -6.46 23.25 -5.52
CA ASP A 208 -7.69 23.97 -5.23
C ASP A 208 -8.07 23.99 -3.74
N ARG A 209 -7.85 22.87 -3.03
CA ARG A 209 -8.32 22.73 -1.63
C ARG A 209 -7.25 23.06 -0.61
N LEU A 210 -5.99 22.74 -0.93
CA LEU A 210 -4.88 22.84 0.01
C LEU A 210 -3.90 23.98 -0.33
N GLY A 211 -4.12 24.69 -1.44
CA GLY A 211 -3.29 25.83 -1.86
C GLY A 211 -1.84 25.44 -2.17
N LEU A 212 -1.60 24.17 -2.51
CA LEU A 212 -0.27 23.71 -2.89
C LEU A 212 -0.01 24.00 -4.37
N HIS A 213 1.26 24.13 -4.74
CA HIS A 213 1.66 24.35 -6.13
C HIS A 213 2.41 23.14 -6.65
N LEU A 214 1.99 22.61 -7.79
CA LEU A 214 2.69 21.50 -8.42
C LEU A 214 4.03 21.98 -9.02
N MET A 215 5.13 21.42 -8.52
CA MET A 215 6.48 21.72 -8.98
C MET A 215 6.90 20.82 -10.15
N ASP A 216 6.69 19.50 -10.03
CA ASP A 216 7.06 18.55 -11.08
C ASP A 216 6.32 17.20 -10.92
N ARG A 217 6.38 16.39 -11.98
CA ARG A 217 5.91 15.01 -12.06
C ARG A 217 7.10 14.11 -12.36
N LEU A 218 7.79 13.66 -11.32
CA LEU A 218 8.96 12.81 -11.47
C LEU A 218 8.53 11.38 -11.81
N ILE A 219 9.25 10.75 -12.74
CA ILE A 219 8.97 9.37 -13.15
C ILE A 219 9.88 8.42 -12.37
N TRP A 220 9.29 7.57 -11.54
CA TRP A 220 10.00 6.45 -10.98
C TRP A 220 9.83 5.23 -11.89
N GLU A 221 10.87 4.92 -12.67
CA GLU A 221 10.94 3.68 -13.44
C GLU A 221 11.40 2.53 -12.53
N ASN A 222 10.54 1.52 -12.36
CA ASN A 222 10.86 0.26 -11.68
C ASN A 222 11.06 -0.86 -12.71
N ARG A 223 12.31 -1.08 -13.10
CA ARG A 223 12.71 -2.12 -14.07
C ARG A 223 12.49 -3.55 -13.58
N SER A 224 12.27 -3.74 -12.28
CA SER A 224 12.02 -5.04 -11.65
C SER A 224 10.54 -5.32 -11.42
N LYS A 225 9.64 -4.40 -11.81
CA LYS A 225 8.20 -4.62 -11.69
C LYS A 225 7.77 -5.77 -12.59
N ALA A 226 6.98 -6.70 -12.02
CA ALA A 226 6.42 -7.81 -12.77
C ALA A 226 5.58 -7.31 -13.96
N PRO A 227 5.60 -8.01 -15.12
CA PRO A 227 4.84 -7.58 -16.28
C PRO A 227 3.34 -7.56 -15.97
N GLY A 228 2.76 -6.37 -16.06
CA GLY A 228 1.35 -6.12 -15.78
C GLY A 228 0.90 -4.79 -16.36
N PRO A 229 -0.42 -4.58 -16.54
CA PRO A 229 -1.52 -5.50 -16.23
C PRO A 229 -1.64 -6.65 -17.25
N LEU A 230 -1.58 -7.92 -16.80
CA LEU A 230 -1.57 -9.10 -17.69
C LEU A 230 -2.75 -9.11 -18.67
N GLN A 231 -3.96 -8.82 -18.18
CA GLN A 231 -5.19 -8.82 -18.98
C GLN A 231 -5.13 -7.81 -20.14
N TRP A 232 -4.62 -6.59 -19.88
CA TRP A 232 -4.65 -5.49 -20.85
C TRP A 232 -3.38 -5.39 -21.69
N ALA A 233 -2.23 -5.77 -21.14
CA ALA A 233 -0.94 -5.70 -21.81
C ALA A 233 -0.58 -6.98 -22.58
N SER A 234 -0.79 -8.15 -21.98
CA SER A 234 -0.34 -9.42 -22.56
C SER A 234 -1.43 -10.19 -23.29
N LEU A 235 -2.65 -10.24 -22.72
CA LEU A 235 -3.75 -11.02 -23.29
C LEU A 235 -4.48 -10.24 -24.40
N SER A 236 -5.10 -9.11 -24.06
CA SER A 236 -5.84 -8.30 -25.05
C SER A 236 -4.97 -7.33 -25.85
N ARG A 237 -3.75 -7.02 -25.35
CA ARG A 237 -2.75 -6.17 -26.02
C ARG A 237 -3.21 -4.74 -26.35
N GLN A 238 -4.18 -4.22 -25.59
CA GLN A 238 -4.68 -2.85 -25.73
C GLN A 238 -3.80 -1.82 -25.01
N GLN A 239 -2.99 -2.27 -24.05
CA GLN A 239 -2.14 -1.43 -23.21
C GLN A 239 -0.70 -1.91 -23.24
N LEU A 240 0.22 -1.05 -22.77
CA LEU A 240 1.60 -1.41 -22.51
C LEU A 240 1.79 -1.91 -21.08
N ASN A 241 2.88 -2.63 -20.83
CA ASN A 241 3.30 -2.98 -19.48
C ASN A 241 3.60 -1.70 -18.67
N VAL A 242 3.08 -1.64 -17.45
CA VAL A 242 3.28 -0.52 -16.53
C VAL A 242 4.48 -0.82 -15.65
N ALA A 243 5.61 -0.20 -15.95
CA ALA A 243 6.86 -0.31 -15.18
C ALA A 243 7.25 1.01 -14.48
N TRP A 244 6.31 1.95 -14.33
CA TRP A 244 6.60 3.25 -13.75
C TRP A 244 5.49 3.77 -12.84
N GLU A 245 5.87 4.66 -11.93
CA GLU A 245 4.98 5.36 -10.98
C GLU A 245 5.28 6.87 -10.98
N PRO A 246 4.26 7.75 -11.01
CA PRO A 246 4.46 9.18 -10.82
C PRO A 246 4.73 9.52 -9.36
N CYS A 247 5.80 10.27 -9.14
CA CYS A 247 6.08 11.01 -7.92
C CYS A 247 5.70 12.48 -8.14
N TYR A 248 4.52 12.87 -7.66
CA TYR A 248 4.08 14.26 -7.72
C TYR A 248 4.74 15.08 -6.63
N TRP A 249 5.45 16.14 -7.02
CA TRP A 249 6.11 17.06 -6.11
C TRP A 249 5.37 18.38 -6.06
N PHE A 250 4.93 18.76 -4.85
CA PHE A 250 4.27 20.01 -4.54
C PHE A 250 5.07 20.85 -3.55
N SER A 251 4.86 22.16 -3.58
CA SER A 251 5.38 23.10 -2.59
C SER A 251 4.31 24.11 -2.17
N PRO A 252 4.28 24.57 -0.91
CA PRO A 252 3.39 25.65 -0.50
C PRO A 252 3.81 27.02 -1.08
N ASP A 253 5.09 27.21 -1.41
CA ASP A 253 5.58 28.40 -2.11
C ASP A 253 6.62 27.98 -3.17
N PRO A 254 6.28 28.02 -4.46
CA PRO A 254 7.15 27.55 -5.53
C PRO A 254 8.42 28.39 -5.69
N LEU A 255 8.40 29.67 -5.29
CA LEU A 255 9.55 30.57 -5.40
C LEU A 255 10.55 30.36 -4.25
N ARG A 256 10.08 29.89 -3.10
CA ARG A 256 10.90 29.66 -1.90
C ARG A 256 11.26 28.19 -1.67
N CYS A 257 10.79 27.30 -2.54
CA CYS A 257 11.01 25.87 -2.41
C CYS A 257 12.50 25.52 -2.25
N LYS A 258 12.83 24.75 -1.21
CA LYS A 258 14.21 24.34 -0.88
C LYS A 258 14.67 23.22 -1.80
N ALA A 259 15.07 23.57 -3.02
CA ALA A 259 15.59 22.63 -4.02
C ALA A 259 16.94 23.08 -4.58
N ASN A 260 17.84 22.12 -4.85
CA ASN A 260 19.12 22.39 -5.51
C ASN A 260 19.51 21.18 -6.38
N ASN A 261 19.33 21.31 -7.69
CA ASN A 261 19.61 20.25 -8.66
C ASN A 261 21.10 19.83 -8.71
N ARG A 262 22.02 20.70 -8.25
CA ARG A 262 23.46 20.39 -8.18
C ARG A 262 23.76 19.25 -7.21
N ARG A 263 22.87 18.98 -6.25
CA ARG A 263 23.01 17.91 -5.25
C ARG A 263 22.63 16.52 -5.78
N VAL A 264 22.06 16.45 -6.97
CA VAL A 264 21.54 15.21 -7.59
C VAL A 264 22.04 15.01 -9.02
N LEU A 265 23.14 15.67 -9.40
CA LEU A 265 23.73 15.50 -10.71
C LEU A 265 24.24 14.07 -10.89
N VAL A 266 23.89 13.46 -12.02
CA VAL A 266 24.44 12.18 -12.46
C VAL A 266 25.70 12.46 -13.28
N PRO A 267 26.82 11.78 -13.03
CA PRO A 267 28.04 11.97 -13.80
C PRO A 267 27.79 11.68 -15.29
N HIS A 268 28.50 12.40 -16.15
CA HIS A 268 28.53 12.09 -17.58
C HIS A 268 29.03 10.67 -17.82
N SER A 269 28.55 10.03 -18.89
CA SER A 269 29.12 8.76 -19.35
C SER A 269 30.58 8.96 -19.75
N ASP A 270 31.39 7.89 -19.68
CA ASP A 270 32.81 7.94 -20.06
C ASP A 270 33.02 8.50 -21.46
N ARG A 271 32.15 8.11 -22.40
CA ARG A 271 32.18 8.61 -23.78
C ARG A 271 31.94 10.11 -23.83
N GLN A 272 30.93 10.60 -23.11
CA GLN A 272 30.60 12.02 -23.09
C GLN A 272 31.69 12.83 -22.38
N ALA A 273 32.25 12.31 -21.29
CA ALA A 273 33.37 12.92 -20.60
C ALA A 273 34.60 13.06 -21.51
N ARG A 274 34.92 12.01 -22.30
CA ARG A 274 36.00 12.07 -23.31
C ARG A 274 35.71 13.08 -24.42
N LEU A 275 34.46 13.16 -24.90
CA LEU A 275 34.08 14.15 -25.92
C LEU A 275 34.27 15.58 -25.41
N ILE A 276 33.82 15.86 -24.19
CA ILE A 276 34.00 17.17 -23.55
C ILE A 276 35.50 17.47 -23.38
N ALA A 277 36.29 16.50 -22.91
CA ALA A 277 37.73 16.65 -22.77
C ALA A 277 38.45 16.86 -24.11
N ALA A 278 37.92 16.32 -25.20
CA ALA A 278 38.45 16.47 -26.56
C ALA A 278 38.03 17.79 -27.25
N GLY A 279 37.32 18.69 -26.56
CA GLY A 279 36.89 19.98 -27.10
C GLY A 279 35.50 19.99 -27.75
N GLY A 280 34.69 18.94 -27.53
CA GLY A 280 33.33 18.85 -28.05
C GLY A 280 33.21 18.18 -29.42
N GLU A 281 32.02 18.23 -30.02
CA GLU A 281 31.78 17.64 -31.34
C GLU A 281 32.25 18.60 -32.44
N THR A 282 33.10 18.09 -33.33
CA THR A 282 33.65 18.85 -34.46
C THR A 282 32.97 18.49 -35.78
N ARG A 283 32.13 17.45 -35.81
CA ARG A 283 31.39 17.06 -37.00
C ARG A 283 30.33 18.10 -37.36
N GLN A 284 30.47 18.65 -38.56
CA GLN A 284 29.37 19.33 -39.24
C GLN A 284 28.56 18.29 -40.01
N THR A 285 27.27 18.17 -39.68
CA THR A 285 26.32 17.35 -40.44
C THR A 285 25.33 18.28 -41.14
N SER A 286 25.23 18.20 -42.47
CA SER A 286 24.16 18.87 -43.22
C SER A 286 22.93 17.96 -43.26
N TYR A 287 21.89 18.29 -42.51
CA TYR A 287 20.57 17.67 -42.68
C TYR A 287 19.85 18.39 -43.82
N GLY A 288 20.17 18.01 -45.05
CA GLY A 288 19.68 18.68 -46.25
C GLY A 288 20.19 18.06 -47.54
N ARG A 289 19.79 16.83 -47.82
CA ARG A 289 19.63 16.38 -49.21
C ARG A 289 18.22 15.85 -49.36
N CYS A 290 17.28 16.79 -49.49
CA CYS A 290 15.99 16.45 -50.08
C CYS A 290 16.25 16.45 -51.59
N ASP A 291 16.35 15.26 -52.20
CA ASP A 291 16.35 15.10 -53.66
C ASP A 291 14.93 15.38 -54.22
N THR A 292 14.30 16.48 -53.79
CA THR A 292 13.14 17.06 -54.46
C THR A 292 13.54 18.47 -54.88
N GLY A 293 13.64 18.66 -56.19
CA GLY A 293 14.24 19.85 -56.79
C GLY A 293 13.43 21.10 -56.53
N TRP A 294 13.72 21.81 -55.44
CA TRP A 294 13.43 23.23 -55.25
C TRP A 294 14.62 23.87 -54.54
N SER A 295 15.48 24.50 -55.33
CA SER A 295 16.60 25.32 -54.91
C SER A 295 16.08 26.61 -54.25
N ALA A 296 16.42 26.84 -52.99
CA ALA A 296 16.54 28.20 -52.46
C ALA A 296 17.68 28.20 -51.44
N ASP A 297 18.81 28.70 -51.93
CA ASP A 297 20.04 28.93 -51.20
C ASP A 297 19.78 29.87 -50.02
N ARG A 298 20.04 29.42 -48.78
CA ARG A 298 20.21 30.29 -47.62
C ARG A 298 21.34 29.77 -46.76
N THR A 299 22.53 30.26 -47.08
CA THR A 299 23.68 30.30 -46.20
C THR A 299 23.36 31.24 -45.03
N THR A 300 23.30 30.70 -43.82
CA THR A 300 23.46 31.50 -42.60
C THR A 300 24.79 31.11 -41.98
N THR A 301 25.76 32.02 -42.08
CA THR A 301 27.02 31.96 -41.34
C THR A 301 26.79 32.44 -39.90
N ALA A 302 27.62 31.92 -39.00
CA ALA A 302 27.60 31.93 -37.53
C ALA A 302 27.15 33.22 -36.82
#